data_AF-A0A7S2HJS5-F1
#
_entry.id   AF-A0A7S2HJS5-F1
#
_cell.length_a   1.000
_cell.length_b   1.000
_cell.length_c   1.000
_cell.angle_alpha   90.00
_cell.angle_beta   90.00
_cell.angle_gamma   90.00
#
_symmetry.space_group_name_H-M   'P 1'
#
loop_
_entity.id
_entity.type
_entity.pdbx_description
1 polymer ?
#
loop_
_entity_poly.entity_id
_entity_poly.type
_entity_poly.pdbx_seq_one_letter_code
_entity_poly.pdbx_strand_id
1 'polypeptide(L)'
;FRGYLGRRLARLEAEKYLFSKSQSHGIEFGRQMLLEHRLHATRLQSQVSLLTQEKVNSEEQVEALLEEISEFQQIVTSLEREMHELARIETEAAGVLDQAGRFELREQKIRLDREFGEMLAKIADRKERLTGLESQLATMDRARQEKEEEMRTLERKLVVLLNEQQHELEGIKRRQEKKGELLLKA
;
A
#
# COMPACT_ATOMS: atom_id res chain seq x y z
N PHE A 1 63.95 -26.85 -15.59
CA PHE A 1 62.47 -26.97 -15.48
C PHE A 1 61.85 -27.79 -16.62
N ARG A 2 62.36 -29.00 -16.92
CA ARG A 2 61.70 -29.94 -17.86
C ARG A 2 61.73 -31.34 -17.26
N GLY A 3 60.60 -32.05 -17.31
CA GLY A 3 60.41 -33.37 -16.69
C GLY A 3 59.15 -33.47 -15.81
N TYR A 4 58.96 -34.63 -15.17
CA TYR A 4 57.80 -34.95 -14.33
C TYR A 4 57.52 -33.91 -13.23
N LEU A 5 58.57 -33.42 -12.55
CA LEU A 5 58.48 -32.38 -11.51
C LEU A 5 57.96 -31.04 -12.04
N GLY A 6 58.41 -30.60 -13.22
CA GLY A 6 57.92 -29.37 -13.84
C GLY A 6 56.46 -29.47 -14.28
N ARG A 7 56.05 -30.64 -14.81
CA ARG A 7 54.64 -30.91 -15.14
C ARG A 7 53.75 -30.96 -13.89
N ARG A 8 54.26 -31.48 -12.77
CA ARG A 8 53.55 -31.50 -11.48
C ARG A 8 53.37 -30.09 -10.92
N LEU A 9 54.41 -29.25 -10.93
CA LEU A 9 54.31 -27.85 -10.50
C LEU A 9 53.35 -27.03 -11.37
N ALA A 10 53.43 -27.18 -12.70
CA ALA A 10 52.51 -26.50 -13.62
C ALA A 10 51.04 -26.90 -13.42
N ARG A 11 50.77 -28.19 -13.11
CA ARG A 11 49.40 -28.63 -12.75
C ARG A 11 48.92 -28.00 -11.45
N LEU A 12 49.78 -27.96 -10.41
CA LEU A 12 49.43 -27.34 -9.14
C LEU A 12 49.17 -25.83 -9.29
N GLU A 13 49.94 -25.12 -10.11
CA GLU A 13 49.67 -23.72 -10.45
C GLU A 13 48.37 -23.55 -11.23
N ALA A 14 48.10 -24.42 -12.21
CA ALA A 14 46.85 -24.41 -12.95
C ALA A 14 45.63 -24.66 -12.04
N GLU A 15 45.71 -25.62 -11.11
CA GLU A 15 44.67 -25.89 -10.11
C GLU A 15 44.44 -24.69 -9.18
N LYS A 16 45.52 -24.05 -8.71
CA LYS A 16 45.42 -22.80 -7.91
C LYS A 16 44.76 -21.68 -8.69
N TYR A 17 45.12 -21.51 -9.97
CA TYR A 17 44.51 -20.51 -10.84
C TYR A 17 43.03 -20.78 -11.08
N LEU A 18 42.66 -22.03 -11.40
CA LEU A 18 41.27 -22.43 -11.59
C LEU A 18 40.43 -22.24 -10.32
N PHE A 19 40.99 -22.60 -9.15
CA PHE A 19 40.36 -22.35 -7.87
C PHE A 19 40.14 -20.85 -7.64
N SER A 20 41.19 -20.03 -7.78
CA SER A 20 41.11 -18.57 -7.61
C SER A 20 40.08 -17.94 -8.55
N LYS A 21 40.05 -18.37 -9.83
CA LYS A 21 39.08 -17.92 -10.83
C LYS A 21 37.65 -18.31 -10.47
N SER A 22 37.42 -19.56 -10.06
CA SER A 22 36.10 -20.02 -9.62
C SER A 22 35.61 -19.26 -8.37
N GLN A 23 36.51 -18.98 -7.43
CA GLN A 23 36.21 -18.22 -6.22
C GLN A 23 35.85 -16.76 -6.54
N SER A 24 36.62 -16.11 -7.42
CA SER A 24 36.33 -14.72 -7.83
C SER A 24 35.00 -14.63 -8.57
N HIS A 25 34.70 -15.58 -9.47
CA HIS A 25 33.40 -15.65 -10.13
C HIS A 25 32.24 -15.88 -9.14
N GLY A 26 32.42 -16.76 -8.15
CA GLY A 26 31.43 -16.98 -7.09
C GLY A 26 31.17 -15.74 -6.22
N ILE A 27 32.22 -14.98 -5.89
CA ILE A 27 32.10 -13.72 -5.14
C ILE A 27 31.34 -12.67 -5.97
N GLU A 28 31.64 -12.57 -7.26
CA GLU A 28 30.99 -11.64 -8.17
C GLU A 28 29.50 -11.96 -8.35
N PHE A 29 29.17 -13.25 -8.55
CA PHE A 29 27.79 -13.72 -8.60
C PHE A 29 27.03 -13.41 -7.29
N GLY A 30 27.65 -13.66 -6.13
CA GLY A 30 27.05 -13.34 -4.84
C GLY A 30 26.79 -11.84 -4.65
N ARG A 31 27.72 -10.98 -5.09
CA ARG A 31 27.52 -9.51 -5.09
C ARG A 31 26.36 -9.10 -5.97
N GLN A 32 26.24 -9.70 -7.16
CA GLN A 32 25.14 -9.43 -8.08
C GLN A 32 23.79 -9.82 -7.46
N MET A 33 23.67 -11.01 -6.87
CA MET A 33 22.43 -11.42 -6.20
C MET A 33 22.04 -10.50 -5.03
N LEU A 34 23.00 -10.11 -4.20
CA LEU A 34 22.74 -9.16 -3.11
C LEU A 34 22.27 -7.80 -3.62
N LEU A 35 22.84 -7.32 -4.74
CA LEU A 35 22.40 -6.09 -5.38
C LEU A 35 20.97 -6.22 -5.91
N GLU A 36 20.63 -7.33 -6.56
CA GLU A 36 19.28 -7.61 -7.06
C GLU A 36 18.25 -7.63 -5.93
N HIS A 37 18.54 -8.32 -4.83
CA HIS A 37 17.66 -8.33 -3.65
C HIS A 37 17.50 -6.94 -3.03
N ARG A 38 18.58 -6.16 -2.93
CA ARG A 38 18.52 -4.78 -2.43
C ARG A 38 17.65 -3.90 -3.32
N LEU A 39 17.80 -3.99 -4.63
CA LEU A 39 16.97 -3.24 -5.58
C LEU A 39 15.49 -3.64 -5.46
N HIS A 40 15.22 -4.94 -5.30
CA HIS A 40 13.85 -5.43 -5.11
C HIS A 40 13.24 -4.91 -3.81
N ALA A 41 13.98 -4.96 -2.69
CA ALA A 41 13.54 -4.42 -1.41
C ALA A 41 13.24 -2.91 -1.50
N THR A 42 14.13 -2.10 -2.08
CA THR A 42 13.91 -0.66 -2.27
C THR A 42 12.66 -0.39 -3.11
N ARG A 43 12.45 -1.19 -4.18
CA ARG A 43 11.26 -1.06 -5.04
C ARG A 43 9.98 -1.35 -4.26
N LEU A 44 9.93 -2.45 -3.51
CA LEU A 44 8.75 -2.79 -2.71
C LEU A 44 8.49 -1.75 -1.62
N GLN A 45 9.53 -1.28 -0.94
CA GLN A 45 9.40 -0.23 0.07
C GLN A 45 8.84 1.06 -0.53
N SER A 46 9.31 1.46 -1.72
CA SER A 46 8.76 2.61 -2.45
C SER A 46 7.29 2.40 -2.83
N GLN A 47 6.91 1.19 -3.29
CA GLN A 47 5.52 0.88 -3.64
C GLN A 47 4.60 0.90 -2.43
N VAL A 48 5.02 0.32 -1.30
CA VAL A 48 4.26 0.35 -0.04
C VAL A 48 4.07 1.79 0.44
N SER A 49 5.12 2.63 0.35
CA SER A 49 5.04 4.05 0.70
C SER A 49 4.02 4.80 -0.16
N LEU A 50 4.06 4.61 -1.49
CA LEU A 50 3.11 5.21 -2.41
C LEU A 50 1.66 4.77 -2.12
N LEU A 51 1.43 3.46 -1.96
CA LEU A 51 0.11 2.93 -1.61
C LEU A 51 -0.40 3.47 -0.28
N THR A 52 0.49 3.68 0.69
CA THR A 52 0.13 4.27 1.99
C THR A 52 -0.29 5.73 1.81
N GLN A 53 0.46 6.52 1.02
CA GLN A 53 0.11 7.91 0.76
C GLN A 53 -1.20 8.04 0.00
N GLU A 54 -1.39 7.23 -1.05
CA GLU A 54 -2.64 7.22 -1.82
C GLU A 54 -3.82 6.82 -0.91
N LYS A 55 -3.62 5.85 -0.01
CA LYS A 55 -4.65 5.43 0.94
C LYS A 55 -5.08 6.59 1.84
N VAL A 56 -4.12 7.30 2.43
CA VAL A 56 -4.41 8.47 3.28
C VAL A 56 -5.18 9.53 2.50
N ASN A 57 -4.76 9.84 1.27
CA ASN A 57 -5.47 10.81 0.43
C ASN A 57 -6.92 10.38 0.13
N SER A 58 -7.16 9.08 -0.10
CA SER A 58 -8.51 8.54 -0.29
C SER A 58 -9.34 8.54 0.99
N GLU A 59 -8.73 8.31 2.15
CA GLU A 59 -9.40 8.42 3.46
C GLU A 59 -9.83 9.87 3.75
N GLU A 60 -8.99 10.85 3.46
CA GLU A 60 -9.34 12.28 3.56
C GLU A 60 -10.52 12.66 2.64
N GLN A 61 -10.57 12.11 1.42
CA GLN A 61 -11.69 12.32 0.50
C GLN A 61 -12.98 11.69 1.02
N VAL A 62 -12.90 10.51 1.65
CA VAL A 62 -14.04 9.85 2.29
C VAL A 62 -14.57 10.70 3.43
N GLU A 63 -13.70 11.22 4.30
CA GLU A 63 -14.09 12.10 5.40
C GLU A 63 -14.80 13.36 4.91
N ALA A 64 -14.25 14.03 3.89
CA ALA A 64 -14.88 15.19 3.26
C ALA A 64 -16.29 14.89 2.69
N LEU A 65 -16.47 13.74 2.03
CA LEU A 65 -17.78 13.33 1.52
C LEU A 65 -18.77 13.02 2.65
N LEU A 66 -18.33 12.45 3.75
CA LEU A 66 -19.19 12.18 4.91
C LEU A 66 -19.65 13.48 5.58
N GLU A 67 -18.77 14.48 5.67
CA GLU A 67 -19.12 15.83 6.13
C GLU A 67 -20.17 16.47 5.21
N GLU A 68 -19.94 16.48 3.89
CA GLU A 68 -20.91 17.00 2.91
C GLU A 68 -22.28 16.30 3.00
N ILE A 69 -22.29 14.97 3.15
CA ILE A 69 -23.53 14.19 3.31
C ILE A 69 -24.25 14.60 4.59
N SER A 70 -23.53 14.80 5.70
CA SER A 70 -24.09 15.25 6.97
C SER A 70 -24.71 16.63 6.85
N GLU A 71 -24.04 17.57 6.18
CA GLU A 71 -24.57 18.91 5.92
C GLU A 71 -25.86 18.85 5.09
N PHE A 72 -25.87 18.07 4.00
CA PHE A 72 -27.09 17.91 3.20
C PHE A 72 -28.22 17.26 4.00
N GLN A 73 -27.94 16.30 4.87
CA GLN A 73 -28.96 15.69 5.74
C GLN A 73 -29.56 16.70 6.73
N GLN A 74 -28.75 17.61 7.27
CA GLN A 74 -29.24 18.68 8.14
C GLN A 74 -30.17 19.63 7.36
N ILE A 75 -29.81 19.99 6.14
CA ILE A 75 -30.66 20.82 5.25
C ILE A 75 -31.96 20.10 4.91
N VAL A 76 -31.91 18.81 4.57
CA VAL A 76 -33.11 17.98 4.34
C VAL A 76 -34.02 18.00 5.56
N THR A 77 -33.45 17.86 6.76
CA THR A 77 -34.22 17.90 8.03
C THR A 77 -34.85 19.26 8.28
N SER A 78 -34.17 20.37 7.93
CA SER A 78 -34.77 21.71 8.05
C SER A 78 -35.89 21.93 7.04
N LEU A 79 -35.70 21.50 5.80
CA LEU A 79 -36.72 21.56 4.75
C LEU A 79 -37.97 20.75 5.13
N GLU A 80 -37.81 19.56 5.73
CA GLU A 80 -38.93 18.75 6.24
C GLU A 80 -39.73 19.49 7.33
N ARG A 81 -39.03 20.15 8.26
CA ARG A 81 -39.68 20.94 9.32
C ARG A 81 -40.47 22.10 8.74
N GLU A 82 -39.87 22.87 7.82
CA GLU A 82 -40.55 23.97 7.13
C GLU A 82 -41.77 23.48 6.35
N MET A 83 -41.66 22.33 5.66
CA MET A 83 -42.78 21.71 4.95
C MET A 83 -43.93 21.35 5.91
N HIS A 84 -43.60 20.76 7.06
CA HIS A 84 -44.58 20.41 8.08
C HIS A 84 -45.24 21.65 8.70
N GLU A 85 -44.49 22.73 8.92
CA GLU A 85 -45.02 24.00 9.40
C GLU A 85 -45.97 24.62 8.37
N LEU A 86 -45.62 24.66 7.09
CA LEU A 86 -46.52 25.13 6.03
C LEU A 86 -47.78 24.25 5.91
N ALA A 87 -47.64 22.93 6.05
CA ALA A 87 -48.78 22.02 6.08
C ALA A 87 -49.71 22.30 7.26
N ARG A 88 -49.15 22.56 8.44
CA ARG A 88 -49.90 22.92 9.63
C ARG A 88 -50.64 24.25 9.44
N ILE A 89 -49.97 25.29 8.94
CA ILE A 89 -50.57 26.60 8.66
C ILE A 89 -51.74 26.46 7.66
N GLU A 90 -51.58 25.66 6.60
CA GLU A 90 -52.66 25.41 5.64
C GLU A 90 -53.89 24.79 6.33
N THR A 91 -53.70 23.85 7.25
CA THR A 91 -54.79 23.21 7.99
C THR A 91 -55.43 24.12 9.03
N GLU A 92 -54.63 24.89 9.77
CA GLU A 92 -55.12 25.78 10.85
C GLU A 92 -55.81 27.03 10.30
N ALA A 93 -55.32 27.56 9.18
CA ALA A 93 -55.91 28.72 8.51
C ALA A 93 -56.93 28.35 7.42
N ALA A 94 -57.36 27.09 7.39
CA ALA A 94 -58.34 26.57 6.44
C ALA A 94 -59.65 27.36 6.54
N GLY A 95 -60.00 28.08 5.47
CA GLY A 95 -61.20 28.91 5.40
C GLY A 95 -61.02 30.37 5.82
N VAL A 96 -59.90 30.74 6.44
CA VAL A 96 -59.56 32.13 6.81
C VAL A 96 -58.61 32.77 5.80
N LEU A 97 -57.77 31.97 5.13
CA LEU A 97 -56.90 32.44 4.06
C LEU A 97 -57.69 32.90 2.83
N ASP A 98 -57.34 34.09 2.36
CA ASP A 98 -57.75 34.65 1.08
C ASP A 98 -57.09 33.90 -0.09
N GLN A 99 -57.52 34.18 -1.33
CA GLN A 99 -56.99 33.49 -2.51
C GLN A 99 -55.49 33.75 -2.72
N ALA A 100 -55.01 34.95 -2.40
CA ALA A 100 -53.60 35.31 -2.53
C ALA A 100 -52.74 34.49 -1.56
N GLY A 101 -53.11 34.43 -0.26
CA GLY A 101 -52.38 33.65 0.72
C GLY A 101 -52.35 32.15 0.42
N ARG A 102 -53.44 31.58 -0.13
CA ARG A 102 -53.44 30.17 -0.59
C ARG A 102 -52.50 29.93 -1.76
N PHE A 103 -52.41 30.88 -2.69
CA PHE A 103 -51.51 30.77 -3.83
C PHE A 103 -50.04 30.85 -3.40
N GLU A 104 -49.70 31.82 -2.54
CA GLU A 104 -48.35 31.96 -1.97
C GLU A 104 -47.91 30.70 -1.20
N LEU A 105 -48.80 30.15 -0.37
CA LEU A 105 -48.51 28.95 0.41
C LEU A 105 -48.28 27.73 -0.49
N ARG A 106 -49.04 27.63 -1.59
CA ARG A 106 -48.81 26.60 -2.62
C ARG A 106 -47.47 26.79 -3.34
N GLU A 107 -47.10 28.01 -3.71
CA GLU A 107 -45.80 28.28 -4.35
C GLU A 107 -44.64 27.95 -3.42
N GLN A 108 -44.73 28.31 -2.14
CA GLN A 108 -43.71 27.99 -1.15
C GLN A 108 -43.53 26.48 -0.99
N LYS A 109 -44.62 25.71 -0.93
CA LYS A 109 -44.54 24.23 -0.89
C LYS A 109 -43.90 23.64 -2.15
N ILE A 110 -44.30 24.12 -3.34
CA ILE A 110 -43.70 23.66 -4.60
C ILE A 110 -42.20 23.96 -4.64
N ARG A 111 -41.78 25.13 -4.12
CA ARG A 111 -40.37 25.48 -4.01
C ARG A 111 -39.63 24.54 -3.06
N LEU A 112 -40.15 24.33 -1.85
CA LEU A 112 -39.54 23.42 -0.87
C LEU A 112 -39.45 21.98 -1.40
N ASP A 113 -40.48 21.48 -2.09
CA ASP A 113 -40.46 20.13 -2.70
C ASP A 113 -39.34 19.99 -3.74
N ARG A 114 -39.10 21.03 -4.54
CA ARG A 114 -38.00 21.05 -5.51
C ARG A 114 -36.65 21.06 -4.81
N GLU A 115 -36.46 21.96 -3.84
CA GLU A 115 -35.22 22.06 -3.07
C GLU A 115 -34.93 20.75 -2.31
N PHE A 116 -35.96 20.11 -1.76
CA PHE A 116 -35.86 18.81 -1.11
C PHE A 116 -35.42 17.71 -2.08
N GLY A 117 -36.04 17.63 -3.26
CA GLY A 117 -35.65 16.70 -4.31
C GLY A 117 -34.20 16.90 -4.78
N GLU A 118 -33.76 18.15 -4.92
CA GLU A 118 -32.37 18.48 -5.27
C GLU A 118 -31.38 18.05 -4.19
N MET A 119 -31.70 18.24 -2.90
CA MET A 119 -30.84 17.78 -1.81
C MET A 119 -30.74 16.25 -1.75
N LEU A 120 -31.87 15.54 -1.94
CA LEU A 120 -31.84 14.08 -2.00
C LEU A 120 -31.00 13.56 -3.18
N ALA A 121 -31.09 14.22 -4.34
CA ALA A 121 -30.26 13.87 -5.49
C ALA A 121 -28.76 14.10 -5.20
N LYS A 122 -28.40 15.20 -4.55
CA LYS A 122 -27.02 15.47 -4.11
C LYS A 122 -26.52 14.41 -3.12
N ILE A 123 -27.33 14.04 -2.12
CA ILE A 123 -26.98 12.98 -1.16
C ILE A 123 -26.76 11.64 -1.89
N ALA A 124 -27.60 11.31 -2.87
CA ALA A 124 -27.47 10.06 -3.64
C ALA A 124 -26.15 10.03 -4.44
N ASP A 125 -25.82 11.11 -5.16
CA ASP A 125 -24.55 11.24 -5.91
C ASP A 125 -23.34 11.12 -4.97
N ARG A 126 -23.35 11.79 -3.81
CA ARG A 126 -22.25 11.68 -2.84
C ARG A 126 -22.12 10.29 -2.24
N LYS A 127 -23.23 9.61 -1.95
CA LYS A 127 -23.20 8.21 -1.50
C LYS A 127 -22.65 7.26 -2.56
N GLU A 128 -22.98 7.47 -3.84
CA GLU A 128 -22.42 6.67 -4.93
C GLU A 128 -20.89 6.85 -5.01
N ARG A 129 -20.41 8.10 -4.97
CA ARG A 129 -18.97 8.39 -4.91
C ARG A 129 -18.28 7.77 -3.70
N LEU A 130 -18.93 7.82 -2.53
CA LEU A 130 -18.45 7.20 -1.30
C LEU A 130 -18.26 5.69 -1.51
N THR A 131 -19.24 4.98 -2.06
CA THR A 131 -19.11 3.54 -2.35
C THR A 131 -17.99 3.24 -3.35
N GLY A 132 -17.77 4.12 -4.32
CA GLY A 132 -16.64 4.05 -5.24
C GLY A 132 -15.30 4.13 -4.50
N LEU A 133 -15.12 5.13 -3.64
CA LEU A 133 -13.90 5.32 -2.84
C LEU A 133 -13.68 4.18 -1.83
N GLU A 134 -14.73 3.68 -1.18
CA GLU A 134 -14.65 2.52 -0.28
C GLU A 134 -14.14 1.28 -1.02
N SER A 135 -14.62 1.05 -2.26
CA SER A 135 -14.15 -0.05 -3.09
C SER A 135 -12.67 0.12 -3.47
N GLN A 136 -12.25 1.34 -3.78
CA GLN A 136 -10.85 1.66 -4.09
C GLN A 136 -9.95 1.44 -2.88
N LEU A 137 -10.32 1.95 -1.71
CA LEU A 137 -9.61 1.73 -0.44
C LEU A 137 -9.45 0.24 -0.14
N ALA A 138 -10.51 -0.57 -0.33
CA ALA A 138 -10.44 -2.01 -0.14
C ALA A 138 -9.45 -2.68 -1.11
N THR A 139 -9.37 -2.24 -2.37
CA THR A 139 -8.38 -2.76 -3.32
C THR A 139 -6.96 -2.36 -2.97
N MET A 140 -6.75 -1.12 -2.51
CA MET A 140 -5.45 -0.61 -2.12
C MET A 140 -4.93 -1.30 -0.86
N ASP A 141 -5.79 -1.55 0.12
CA ASP A 141 -5.42 -2.30 1.32
C ASP A 141 -4.97 -3.73 1.00
N ARG A 142 -5.66 -4.41 0.07
CA ARG A 142 -5.25 -5.75 -0.41
C ARG A 142 -3.88 -5.67 -1.10
N ALA A 143 -3.71 -4.72 -2.02
CA ALA A 143 -2.44 -4.55 -2.73
C ALA A 143 -1.28 -4.23 -1.76
N ARG A 144 -1.53 -3.41 -0.73
CA ARG A 144 -0.54 -3.12 0.32
C ARG A 144 -0.15 -4.37 1.09
N GLN A 145 -1.12 -5.19 1.50
CA GLN A 145 -0.88 -6.44 2.21
C GLN A 145 -0.05 -7.41 1.37
N GLU A 146 -0.39 -7.60 0.09
CA GLU A 146 0.39 -8.43 -0.83
C GLU A 146 1.85 -7.97 -0.92
N LYS A 147 2.09 -6.65 -1.02
CA LYS A 147 3.45 -6.09 -1.06
C LYS A 147 4.21 -6.23 0.25
N GLU A 148 3.55 -6.10 1.39
CA GLU A 148 4.14 -6.37 2.69
C GLU A 148 4.52 -7.86 2.85
N GLU A 149 3.70 -8.77 2.34
CA GLU A 149 4.01 -10.20 2.34
C GLU A 149 5.18 -10.55 1.41
N GLU A 150 5.25 -9.94 0.23
CA GLU A 150 6.39 -10.04 -0.68
C GLU A 150 7.68 -9.58 0.02
N MET A 151 7.64 -8.45 0.73
CA MET A 151 8.78 -7.95 1.52
C MET A 151 9.21 -8.95 2.59
N ARG A 152 8.28 -9.43 3.41
CA ARG A 152 8.57 -10.44 4.46
C ARG A 152 9.17 -11.72 3.88
N THR A 153 8.71 -12.12 2.69
CA THR A 153 9.24 -13.29 1.99
C THR A 153 10.68 -13.07 1.54
N LEU A 154 11.01 -11.89 1.00
CA LEU A 154 12.38 -11.53 0.65
C LEU A 154 13.28 -11.45 1.88
N GLU A 155 12.81 -10.87 2.98
CA GLU A 155 13.55 -10.81 4.25
C GLU A 155 13.89 -12.21 4.75
N ARG A 156 12.94 -13.14 4.76
CA ARG A 156 13.17 -14.54 5.15
C ARG A 156 14.25 -15.19 4.28
N LYS A 157 14.17 -15.01 2.95
CA LYS A 157 15.18 -15.56 2.01
C LYS A 157 16.57 -14.98 2.28
N LEU A 158 16.66 -13.67 2.52
CA LEU A 158 17.92 -13.01 2.85
C LEU A 158 18.51 -13.51 4.17
N VAL A 159 17.69 -13.71 5.20
CA VAL A 159 18.14 -14.26 6.48
C VAL A 159 18.69 -15.68 6.32
N VAL A 160 18.02 -16.54 5.55
CA VAL A 160 18.52 -17.90 5.27
C VAL A 160 19.87 -17.84 4.56
N LEU A 161 20.00 -17.03 3.52
CA LEU A 161 21.26 -16.84 2.80
C LEU A 161 22.38 -16.32 3.71
N LEU A 162 22.09 -15.37 4.60
CA LEU A 162 23.07 -14.85 5.56
C LEU A 162 23.54 -15.93 6.55
N ASN A 163 22.62 -16.75 7.05
CA ASN A 163 22.94 -17.87 7.94
C ASN A 163 23.82 -18.92 7.24
N GLU A 164 23.49 -19.27 6.00
CA GLU A 164 24.29 -20.19 5.19
C GLU A 164 25.71 -19.63 4.96
N GLN A 165 25.82 -18.36 4.57
CA GLN A 165 27.11 -17.68 4.41
C GLN A 165 27.92 -17.64 5.70
N GLN A 166 27.28 -17.38 6.84
CA GLN A 166 27.95 -17.37 8.14
C GLN A 166 28.48 -18.76 8.49
N HIS A 167 27.69 -19.81 8.26
CA HIS A 167 28.11 -21.19 8.49
C HIS A 167 29.30 -21.59 7.61
N GLU A 168 29.28 -21.21 6.32
CA GLU A 168 30.40 -21.43 5.42
C GLU A 168 31.67 -20.68 5.86
N LEU A 169 31.54 -19.42 6.27
CA LEU A 169 32.65 -18.61 6.80
C LEU A 169 33.26 -19.23 8.05
N GLU A 170 32.44 -19.73 8.97
CA GLU A 170 32.91 -20.48 10.15
C GLU A 170 33.65 -21.77 9.75
N GLY A 171 33.11 -22.50 8.76
CA GLY A 171 33.77 -23.69 8.21
C GLY A 171 35.12 -23.38 7.54
N ILE A 172 35.23 -22.23 6.87
CA ILE A 172 36.51 -21.74 6.30
C ILE A 172 37.48 -21.38 7.42
N LYS A 173 37.05 -20.61 8.43
CA LYS A 173 37.88 -20.24 9.59
C LYS A 173 38.45 -21.48 10.30
N ARG A 174 37.60 -22.46 10.63
CA ARG A 174 38.03 -23.73 11.24
C ARG A 174 39.04 -24.50 10.39
N ARG A 175 38.89 -24.49 9.06
CA ARG A 175 39.86 -25.13 8.14
C ARG A 175 41.19 -24.37 8.09
N GLN A 176 41.16 -23.04 8.17
CA GLN A 176 42.35 -22.20 8.22
C GLN A 176 43.09 -22.37 9.55
N GLU A 177 42.38 -22.40 10.68
CA GLU A 177 42.93 -22.68 12.02
C GLU A 177 43.65 -24.03 12.04
N LYS A 178 42.99 -25.11 11.60
CA LYS A 178 43.62 -26.44 11.50
C LYS A 178 44.88 -26.45 10.62
N LYS A 179 44.87 -25.73 9.49
CA LYS A 179 46.05 -25.61 8.61
C LYS A 179 47.16 -24.79 9.27
N GLY A 180 46.83 -23.72 9.98
CA GLY A 180 47.78 -22.90 10.75
C GLY A 180 48.42 -23.70 11.88
N GLU A 181 47.63 -24.48 12.63
CA GLU A 181 48.14 -25.39 13.67
C GLU A 181 49.07 -26.46 13.12
N LEU A 182 48.77 -27.01 11.93
CA LEU A 182 49.64 -27.99 11.27
C LEU A 182 50.96 -27.37 10.80
N LEU A 183 50.97 -26.10 10.39
CA LEU A 183 52.18 -25.37 10.00
C LEU A 183 53.03 -24.94 11.20
N LEU A 184 52.43 -24.75 12.38
CA LEU A 184 53.15 -24.45 13.63
C LEU A 184 53.74 -25.70 14.29
N LYS A 185 53.24 -26.90 13.94
CA LYS A 185 53.70 -28.19 14.47
C LYS A 185 54.69 -28.93 13.55
N ALA A 186 54.94 -28.42 12.34
CA ALA A 186 55.89 -28.96 11.36
C ALA A 186 57.19 -28.15 11.37
#